data_AF-A0A1E3QBF1-F1
#
_entry.id   AF-A0A1E3QBF1-F1
#
_cell.length_a   1.000
_cell.length_b   1.000
_cell.length_c   1.000
_cell.angle_alpha   90.00
_cell.angle_beta   90.00
_cell.angle_gamma   90.00
#
_symmetry.space_group_name_H-M   'P 1'
#
loop_
_entity.id
_entity.type
_entity.pdbx_description
1 polymer ?
#
loop_
_entity_poly.entity_id
_entity_poly.type
_entity_poly.pdbx_seq_one_letter_code
_entity_poly.pdbx_strand_id
1 'polypeptide(L)'
;MTDGPPFLRFPSGGVLGDNIIIGGTYLNVEKQEYSVYAYNTRTKLWTKLEYEEPSSISNSSWNTSFFCTDTAKHVLLGTRKTSTSLLQDYNDRITNFTDVLEIEVEGYGVFANAADSGVAFSRAGQMFGREAMRDGLADMEIICFDSKREGDGDLDSQQDGDGISFLSRTKRIGVLSKVLETRWGEYYLSLCASAPGVSGSMRGNMRVEDKSRVLFIPERYEVVAALVEWLYMGTLDPTWDVEILGGLLSLARAYRIGVLRRQTVLRLHEMLEMSYAEETDAVRENVFNAAAAAGEIGLLKRGNKKASAKMGS
;
A
#
# COMPACT_ATOMS: atom_id res chain seq x y z
N MET A 1 19.71 -11.97 -21.95
CA MET A 1 20.76 -11.59 -20.99
C MET A 1 20.44 -10.18 -20.55
N THR A 2 19.94 -9.96 -19.33
CA THR A 2 19.72 -8.60 -18.84
C THR A 2 21.03 -8.09 -18.27
N ASP A 3 21.80 -7.44 -19.14
CA ASP A 3 23.03 -6.77 -18.76
C ASP A 3 22.73 -5.76 -17.64
N GLY A 4 23.64 -5.70 -16.66
CA GLY A 4 23.53 -4.78 -15.54
C GLY A 4 23.50 -3.32 -15.98
N PRO A 5 23.31 -2.38 -15.03
CA PRO A 5 23.31 -0.96 -15.35
C PRO A 5 24.62 -0.56 -16.05
N PRO A 6 24.56 0.40 -17.00
CA PRO A 6 25.76 0.96 -17.59
C PRO A 6 26.60 1.70 -16.52
N PHE A 7 27.76 2.24 -16.90
CA PHE A 7 28.57 3.05 -15.99
C PHE A 7 27.84 4.33 -15.58
N LEU A 8 27.16 4.28 -14.44
CA LEU A 8 26.46 5.43 -13.85
C LEU A 8 27.45 6.32 -13.11
N ARG A 9 27.31 7.63 -13.30
CA ARG A 9 28.06 8.65 -12.58
C ARG A 9 27.30 9.07 -11.33
N PHE A 10 28.05 9.28 -10.24
CA PHE A 10 27.51 9.67 -8.93
C PHE A 10 26.34 8.77 -8.47
N PRO A 11 26.55 7.44 -8.42
CA PRO A 11 25.48 6.54 -8.05
C PRO A 11 25.02 6.80 -6.63
N SER A 12 23.71 6.77 -6.44
CA SER A 12 23.02 6.84 -5.16
C SER A 12 21.96 5.75 -5.14
N GLY A 13 21.59 5.27 -3.96
CA GLY A 13 20.74 4.10 -3.89
C GLY A 13 20.43 3.68 -2.47
N GLY A 14 19.77 2.55 -2.36
CA GLY A 14 19.39 1.97 -1.10
C GLY A 14 18.95 0.53 -1.26
N VAL A 15 18.54 -0.08 -0.16
CA VAL A 15 18.01 -1.44 -0.12
C VAL A 15 16.53 -1.37 0.25
N LEU A 16 15.71 -2.12 -0.47
CA LEU A 16 14.28 -2.27 -0.21
C LEU A 16 13.90 -3.74 -0.39
N GLY A 17 13.68 -4.45 0.71
CA GLY A 17 13.41 -5.88 0.65
C GLY A 17 14.57 -6.64 0.04
N ASP A 18 14.24 -7.58 -0.85
CA ASP A 18 15.22 -8.34 -1.63
C ASP A 18 15.84 -7.51 -2.78
N ASN A 19 15.57 -6.21 -2.89
CA ASN A 19 16.01 -5.39 -4.00
C ASN A 19 17.06 -4.35 -3.59
N ILE A 20 18.14 -4.26 -4.37
CA ILE A 20 19.13 -3.19 -4.29
C ILE A 20 18.78 -2.17 -5.37
N ILE A 21 18.52 -0.94 -4.99
CA ILE A 21 18.18 0.16 -5.89
C ILE A 21 19.41 1.00 -6.12
N ILE A 22 19.75 1.26 -7.38
CA ILE A 22 20.88 2.08 -7.79
C ILE A 22 20.40 3.05 -8.86
N GLY A 23 20.49 4.35 -8.56
CA GLY A 23 20.27 5.43 -9.49
C GLY A 23 21.55 6.22 -9.74
N GLY A 24 21.69 6.81 -10.92
CA GLY A 24 22.79 7.70 -11.22
C GLY A 24 22.68 8.31 -12.61
N THR A 25 23.57 9.25 -12.90
CA THR A 25 23.59 9.97 -14.17
C THR A 25 24.27 9.14 -15.24
N TYR A 26 23.58 8.85 -16.33
CA TYR A 26 24.11 8.19 -17.51
C TYR A 26 24.33 9.22 -18.63
N LEU A 27 25.59 9.38 -19.02
CA LEU A 27 26.00 10.33 -20.07
C LEU A 27 26.73 9.58 -21.17
N ASN A 28 26.09 9.49 -22.33
CA ASN A 28 26.67 9.04 -23.58
C ASN A 28 26.28 10.00 -24.71
N VAL A 29 26.90 9.88 -25.87
CA VAL A 29 26.62 10.67 -27.08
C VAL A 29 25.15 10.54 -27.48
N GLU A 30 24.58 9.34 -27.33
CA GLU A 30 23.19 9.05 -27.70
C GLU A 30 22.16 9.42 -26.63
N LYS A 31 22.54 9.37 -25.34
CA LYS A 31 21.59 9.51 -24.23
C LYS A 31 22.20 10.21 -23.03
N GLN A 32 21.49 11.21 -22.52
CA GLN A 32 21.84 11.98 -21.34
C GLN A 32 20.64 11.97 -20.40
N GLU A 33 20.66 11.12 -19.39
CA GLU A 33 19.55 10.99 -18.47
C GLU A 33 20.02 10.58 -17.07
N TYR A 34 19.19 10.87 -16.07
CA TYR A 34 19.28 10.13 -14.82
C TYR A 34 18.60 8.76 -15.04
N SER A 35 19.21 7.69 -14.56
CA SER A 35 18.65 6.34 -14.70
C SER A 35 18.62 5.65 -13.35
N VAL A 36 17.53 4.94 -13.07
CA VAL A 36 17.39 4.12 -11.86
C VAL A 36 17.17 2.66 -12.23
N TYR A 37 17.87 1.77 -11.53
CA TYR A 37 17.83 0.34 -11.70
C TYR A 37 17.56 -0.33 -10.36
N ALA A 38 16.87 -1.47 -10.40
CA ALA A 38 16.67 -2.35 -9.27
C ALA A 38 17.28 -3.72 -9.57
N TYR A 39 18.11 -4.21 -8.66
CA TYR A 39 18.65 -5.56 -8.68
C TYR A 39 17.92 -6.42 -7.67
N ASN A 40 17.25 -7.45 -8.15
CA ASN A 40 16.61 -8.40 -7.26
C ASN A 40 17.64 -9.45 -6.81
N THR A 41 17.92 -9.50 -5.52
CA THR A 41 18.92 -10.39 -4.92
C THR A 41 18.49 -11.86 -4.92
N ARG A 42 17.19 -12.15 -5.05
CA ARG A 42 16.65 -13.52 -5.11
C ARG A 42 16.72 -14.09 -6.52
N THR A 43 16.17 -13.37 -7.50
CA THR A 43 16.16 -13.78 -8.90
C THR A 43 17.48 -13.51 -9.62
N LYS A 44 18.34 -12.66 -9.04
CA LYS A 44 19.61 -12.19 -9.61
C LYS A 44 19.44 -11.41 -10.91
N LEU A 45 18.29 -10.76 -11.10
CA LEU A 45 17.95 -10.02 -12.31
C LEU A 45 17.98 -8.50 -12.08
N TRP A 46 18.47 -7.78 -13.08
CA TRP A 46 18.38 -6.33 -13.17
C TRP A 46 17.10 -5.89 -13.87
N THR A 47 16.46 -4.85 -13.34
CA THR A 47 15.30 -4.20 -13.91
C THR A 47 15.55 -2.69 -13.97
N LYS A 48 15.39 -2.08 -15.15
CA LYS A 48 15.43 -0.62 -15.28
C LYS A 48 14.06 -0.04 -14.88
N LEU A 49 14.07 0.95 -14.00
CA LEU A 49 12.87 1.68 -13.58
C LEU A 49 12.58 2.76 -14.63
N GLU A 50 11.76 2.44 -15.62
CA GLU A 50 11.36 3.38 -16.66
C GLU A 50 10.26 4.32 -16.16
N TYR A 51 10.67 5.40 -15.51
CA TYR A 51 9.78 6.51 -15.23
C TYR A 51 9.62 7.38 -16.48
N GLU A 52 8.39 7.59 -16.91
CA GLU A 52 8.10 8.55 -17.98
C GLU A 52 8.35 9.95 -17.42
N GLU A 53 9.46 10.56 -17.83
CA GLU A 53 9.56 12.01 -17.78
C GLU A 53 8.47 12.58 -18.70
N PRO A 54 7.64 13.52 -18.24
CA PRO A 54 6.67 14.18 -19.12
C PRO A 54 7.37 14.64 -20.39
N SER A 55 6.83 14.31 -21.56
CA SER A 55 7.36 14.61 -22.91
C SER A 55 7.58 16.11 -23.21
N SER A 56 7.38 16.98 -22.21
CA SER A 56 7.53 18.43 -22.23
C SER A 56 8.80 18.93 -21.54
N ILE A 57 9.82 18.07 -21.37
CA ILE A 57 11.06 18.41 -20.62
C ILE A 57 12.34 18.02 -21.39
N SER A 58 12.41 18.37 -22.68
CA SER A 58 13.72 18.56 -23.32
C SER A 58 14.41 19.73 -22.61
N ASN A 59 15.55 19.51 -21.95
CA ASN A 59 16.27 20.44 -21.06
C ASN A 59 15.84 20.41 -19.58
N SER A 60 15.91 19.22 -18.97
CA SER A 60 16.05 19.12 -17.52
C SER A 60 17.44 18.65 -17.13
N SER A 61 17.79 18.94 -15.88
CA SER A 61 19.05 18.51 -15.28
C SER A 61 18.75 17.92 -13.90
N TRP A 62 18.68 16.59 -13.87
CA TRP A 62 18.54 15.79 -12.65
C TRP A 62 19.89 15.15 -12.34
N ASN A 63 20.60 15.68 -11.34
CA ASN A 63 21.99 15.31 -11.05
C ASN A 63 22.21 14.83 -9.61
N THR A 64 21.18 14.89 -8.77
CA THR A 64 21.26 14.47 -7.37
C THR A 64 20.06 13.62 -7.02
N SER A 65 20.26 12.58 -6.20
CA SER A 65 19.14 11.79 -5.72
C SER A 65 19.46 11.10 -4.39
N PHE A 66 18.41 10.64 -3.72
CA PHE A 66 18.52 9.77 -2.55
C PHE A 66 17.32 8.81 -2.50
N PHE A 67 17.49 7.70 -1.78
CA PHE A 67 16.43 6.71 -1.60
C PHE A 67 15.87 6.77 -0.19
N CYS A 68 14.54 6.77 -0.07
CA CYS A 68 13.82 6.69 1.20
C CYS A 68 13.17 5.32 1.35
N THR A 69 13.78 4.47 2.18
CA THR A 69 13.29 3.10 2.44
C THR A 69 11.90 3.09 3.07
N ASP A 70 11.63 3.99 4.02
CA ASP A 70 10.36 4.01 4.76
C ASP A 70 9.15 4.25 3.87
N THR A 71 9.31 5.09 2.86
CA THR A 71 8.25 5.44 1.90
C THR A 71 8.33 4.68 0.58
N ALA A 72 9.37 3.84 0.40
CA ALA A 72 9.68 3.17 -0.88
C ALA A 72 9.71 4.15 -2.06
N LYS A 73 10.37 5.31 -1.86
CA LYS A 73 10.50 6.36 -2.87
C LYS A 73 11.95 6.65 -3.18
N HIS A 74 12.25 6.74 -4.47
CA HIS A 74 13.50 7.29 -4.99
C HIS A 74 13.27 8.75 -5.37
N VAL A 75 13.95 9.67 -4.69
CA VAL A 75 13.72 11.12 -4.85
C VAL A 75 14.87 11.71 -5.65
N LEU A 76 14.55 12.34 -6.78
CA LEU A 76 15.50 13.11 -7.58
C LEU A 76 15.35 14.60 -7.30
N LEU A 77 16.50 15.25 -7.22
CA LEU A 77 16.62 16.69 -7.07
C LEU A 77 17.29 17.23 -8.33
N GLY A 78 16.70 18.27 -8.89
CA GLY A 78 17.13 18.80 -10.17
C GLY A 78 16.41 20.08 -10.54
N THR A 79 16.39 20.37 -11.83
CA THR A 79 15.68 21.51 -12.40
C THR A 79 14.89 21.05 -13.63
N ARG A 80 13.60 21.38 -13.67
CA ARG A 80 12.69 21.01 -14.77
C ARG A 80 12.81 21.95 -15.98
N LYS A 81 13.29 23.17 -15.80
CA LYS A 81 13.41 24.16 -16.88
C LYS A 81 14.76 24.85 -16.81
N THR A 82 15.73 24.32 -17.54
CA THR A 82 17.04 24.94 -17.67
C THR A 82 17.26 25.46 -19.09
N SER A 83 18.04 26.55 -19.20
CA SER A 83 18.69 26.93 -20.45
C SER A 83 19.90 26.03 -20.76
N THR A 84 20.35 25.23 -19.79
CA THR A 84 21.50 24.33 -19.86
C THR A 84 21.08 22.86 -19.91
N SER A 85 21.89 22.00 -20.49
CA SER A 85 21.66 20.54 -20.54
C SER A 85 22.30 19.84 -19.35
N LEU A 86 21.85 18.61 -19.04
CA LEU A 86 22.46 17.75 -18.02
C LEU A 86 23.97 17.57 -18.23
N LEU A 87 24.42 17.47 -19.48
CA LEU A 87 25.86 17.38 -19.81
C LEU A 87 26.62 18.66 -19.48
N GLN A 88 26.04 19.83 -19.75
CA GLN A 88 26.66 21.12 -19.42
C GLN A 88 26.83 21.26 -17.91
N ASP A 89 25.75 21.02 -17.16
CA ASP A 89 25.77 21.09 -15.71
C ASP A 89 26.74 20.07 -15.10
N TYR A 90 26.87 18.88 -15.71
CA TYR A 90 27.87 17.89 -15.33
C TYR A 90 29.30 18.41 -15.50
N ASN A 91 29.61 19.02 -16.66
CA ASN A 91 30.94 19.57 -16.93
C ASN A 91 31.28 20.76 -16.01
N ASP A 92 30.29 21.61 -15.75
CA ASP A 92 30.43 22.79 -14.90
C ASP A 92 30.35 22.45 -13.39
N ARG A 93 30.11 21.18 -13.05
CA ARG A 93 29.95 20.67 -11.67
C ARG A 93 28.86 21.39 -10.88
N ILE A 94 27.78 21.77 -11.57
CA ILE A 94 26.62 22.43 -10.98
C ILE A 94 25.74 21.37 -10.32
N THR A 95 25.17 21.68 -9.14
CA THR A 95 24.19 20.85 -8.45
C THR A 95 22.85 21.57 -8.43
N ASN A 96 21.76 20.87 -8.75
CA ASN A 96 20.43 21.46 -8.91
C ASN A 96 19.46 20.96 -7.83
N PHE A 97 18.65 21.87 -7.28
CA PHE A 97 17.71 21.60 -6.18
C PHE A 97 16.38 22.37 -6.30
N THR A 98 16.07 22.94 -7.47
CA THR A 98 14.88 23.79 -7.63
C THR A 98 13.59 22.98 -7.69
N ASP A 99 13.66 21.79 -8.25
CA ASP A 99 12.55 20.88 -8.46
C ASP A 99 12.85 19.52 -7.84
N VAL A 100 11.78 18.83 -7.45
CA VAL A 100 11.81 17.49 -6.86
C VAL A 100 10.94 16.56 -7.69
N LEU A 101 11.49 15.40 -8.05
CA LEU A 101 10.76 14.32 -8.69
C LEU A 101 10.75 13.10 -7.78
N GLU A 102 9.57 12.66 -7.37
CA GLU A 102 9.38 11.45 -6.56
C GLU A 102 9.05 10.26 -7.47
N ILE A 103 9.87 9.22 -7.40
CA ILE A 103 9.62 7.95 -8.07
C ILE A 103 9.24 6.91 -7.01
N GLU A 104 7.98 6.49 -7.04
CA GLU A 104 7.49 5.37 -6.23
C GLU A 104 7.94 4.05 -6.86
N VAL A 105 8.87 3.35 -6.21
CA VAL A 105 9.50 2.14 -6.79
C VAL A 105 8.56 0.93 -6.78
N GLU A 106 7.56 0.95 -5.89
CA GLU A 106 6.50 -0.07 -5.80
C GLU A 106 5.71 -0.18 -7.10
N GLY A 107 5.46 0.95 -7.79
CA GLY A 107 4.77 0.96 -9.09
C GLY A 107 5.50 0.19 -10.21
N TYR A 108 6.78 -0.15 -10.00
CA TYR A 108 7.60 -0.92 -10.93
C TYR A 108 7.85 -2.36 -10.48
N GLY A 109 7.17 -2.81 -9.42
CA GLY A 109 7.33 -4.17 -8.90
C GLY A 109 8.45 -4.32 -7.86
N VAL A 110 9.00 -3.22 -7.35
CA VAL A 110 10.06 -3.22 -6.32
C VAL A 110 9.43 -2.91 -4.97
N PHE A 111 9.26 -3.94 -4.14
CA PHE A 111 8.56 -3.83 -2.87
C PHE A 111 9.46 -4.13 -1.68
N ALA A 112 9.08 -3.59 -0.51
CA ALA A 112 9.66 -3.99 0.76
C ALA A 112 9.30 -5.44 1.09
N ASN A 113 10.22 -6.15 1.74
CA ASN A 113 9.90 -7.45 2.32
C ASN A 113 8.92 -7.27 3.49
N ALA A 114 8.03 -8.25 3.69
CA ALA A 114 7.12 -8.26 4.84
C ALA A 114 7.85 -8.14 6.19
N ALA A 115 9.09 -8.65 6.29
CA ALA A 115 9.96 -8.49 7.45
C ALA A 115 10.52 -7.06 7.58
N ASP A 116 10.96 -6.45 6.47
CA ASP A 116 11.55 -5.09 6.45
C ASP A 116 10.50 -3.99 6.63
N SER A 117 9.22 -4.28 6.35
CA SER A 117 8.11 -3.39 6.73
C SER A 117 7.94 -3.23 8.26
N GLY A 118 8.64 -4.02 9.08
CA GLY A 118 8.61 -3.92 10.54
C GLY A 118 7.32 -4.44 11.20
N VAL A 119 6.47 -5.15 10.45
CA VAL A 119 5.07 -5.39 10.85
C VAL A 119 4.65 -6.88 10.90
N ALA A 120 5.40 -7.78 10.26
CA ALA A 120 5.15 -9.21 10.36
C ALA A 120 5.61 -9.76 11.72
N PHE A 121 4.70 -10.36 12.49
CA PHE A 121 5.07 -11.03 13.73
C PHE A 121 5.90 -12.28 13.44
N SER A 122 6.75 -12.67 14.40
CA SER A 122 7.40 -13.98 14.36
C SER A 122 6.35 -15.09 14.29
N ARG A 123 6.73 -16.28 13.80
CA ARG A 123 5.79 -17.41 13.74
C ARG A 123 5.14 -17.73 15.10
N ALA A 124 5.89 -17.59 16.19
CA ALA A 124 5.35 -17.74 17.54
C ALA A 124 4.34 -16.64 17.88
N GLY A 125 4.62 -15.38 17.50
CA GLY A 125 3.69 -14.26 17.66
C GLY A 125 2.40 -14.41 16.86
N GLN A 126 2.49 -14.92 15.62
CA GLN A 126 1.32 -15.22 14.79
C GLN A 126 0.41 -16.29 15.42
N MET A 127 1.01 -17.37 15.94
CA MET A 127 0.28 -18.43 16.64
C MET A 127 -0.43 -17.90 17.89
N PHE A 128 0.29 -17.11 18.69
CA PHE A 128 -0.28 -16.47 19.88
C PHE A 128 -1.43 -15.51 19.53
N GLY A 129 -1.25 -14.69 18.49
CA GLY A 129 -2.29 -13.77 18.02
C GLY A 129 -3.56 -14.50 17.55
N ARG A 130 -3.39 -15.61 16.82
CA ARG A 130 -4.51 -16.45 16.38
C ARG A 130 -5.27 -17.08 17.55
N GLU A 131 -4.57 -17.50 18.59
CA GLU A 131 -5.21 -18.06 19.79
C GLU A 131 -5.91 -16.98 20.61
N ALA A 132 -5.28 -15.81 20.80
CA ALA A 132 -5.87 -14.68 21.51
C ALA A 132 -7.18 -14.18 20.85
N MET A 133 -7.30 -14.31 19.53
CA MET A 133 -8.54 -14.02 18.79
C MET A 133 -9.63 -15.07 19.07
N ARG A 134 -9.27 -16.33 19.33
CA ARG A 134 -10.21 -17.45 19.57
C ARG A 134 -10.69 -17.54 21.01
N ASP A 135 -9.82 -17.22 21.96
CA ASP A 135 -10.09 -17.34 23.41
C ASP A 135 -11.12 -16.33 23.93
N GLY A 136 -11.68 -15.46 23.08
CA GLY A 136 -12.71 -14.52 23.47
C GLY A 136 -12.23 -13.44 24.44
N LEU A 137 -10.92 -13.18 24.48
CA LEU A 137 -10.28 -12.17 25.33
C LEU A 137 -10.62 -10.71 24.93
N ALA A 138 -11.68 -10.50 24.15
CA ALA A 138 -12.06 -9.20 23.61
C ALA A 138 -12.64 -8.28 24.69
N ASP A 139 -12.18 -7.03 24.73
CA ASP A 139 -12.69 -5.95 25.58
C ASP A 139 -13.39 -4.82 24.79
N MET A 140 -13.37 -4.91 23.46
CA MET A 140 -14.09 -4.07 22.50
C MET A 140 -14.78 -4.90 21.41
N GLU A 141 -15.77 -4.30 20.76
CA GLU A 141 -16.48 -4.87 19.62
C GLU A 141 -16.37 -3.95 18.39
N ILE A 142 -16.11 -4.56 17.23
CA ILE A 142 -16.25 -3.90 15.94
C ILE A 142 -17.58 -4.34 15.32
N ILE A 143 -18.42 -3.39 14.93
CA ILE A 143 -19.69 -3.63 14.25
C ILE A 143 -19.50 -3.36 12.76
N CYS A 144 -19.87 -4.33 11.92
CA CYS A 144 -19.76 -4.26 10.46
C CYS A 144 -21.00 -4.81 9.76
N PHE A 145 -21.14 -4.64 8.45
CA PHE A 145 -22.29 -5.15 7.70
C PHE A 145 -22.19 -6.66 7.44
N ASP A 146 -23.32 -7.35 7.52
CA ASP A 146 -23.42 -8.75 7.14
C ASP A 146 -23.66 -8.90 5.64
N SER A 147 -22.78 -9.65 4.97
CA SER A 147 -22.83 -9.98 3.54
C SER A 147 -23.83 -11.09 3.20
N LYS A 148 -24.25 -11.93 4.17
CA LYS A 148 -24.88 -13.22 3.90
C LYS A 148 -26.40 -13.24 3.67
N ARG A 149 -27.06 -12.09 3.49
CA ARG A 149 -28.52 -12.02 3.27
C ARG A 149 -28.92 -11.49 1.89
N GLU A 150 -28.46 -12.16 0.83
CA GLU A 150 -29.00 -11.99 -0.54
C GLU A 150 -30.14 -12.95 -0.90
N GLY A 151 -30.66 -13.72 0.06
CA GLY A 151 -31.78 -14.63 -0.18
C GLY A 151 -32.57 -14.93 1.07
N ASP A 152 -33.52 -14.06 1.41
CA ASP A 152 -34.75 -14.48 2.06
C ASP A 152 -35.84 -13.49 1.65
N GLY A 153 -36.66 -13.92 0.69
CA GLY A 153 -37.92 -13.25 0.41
C GLY A 153 -38.93 -13.75 1.44
N ASP A 154 -39.25 -12.90 2.41
CA ASP A 154 -40.60 -12.81 2.96
C ASP A 154 -40.73 -11.57 3.85
N LEU A 155 -41.68 -10.70 3.46
CA LEU A 155 -42.59 -9.91 4.28
C LEU A 155 -42.03 -9.23 5.55
N ASP A 156 -41.95 -7.90 5.58
CA ASP A 156 -43.16 -7.15 5.88
C ASP A 156 -43.01 -5.65 5.57
N SER A 157 -44.08 -5.13 5.00
CA SER A 157 -44.42 -3.72 4.93
C SER A 157 -44.62 -3.16 6.33
N GLN A 158 -43.55 -2.69 6.98
CA GLN A 158 -43.74 -1.84 8.16
C GLN A 158 -42.72 -0.71 8.24
N GLN A 159 -43.27 0.49 8.15
CA GLN A 159 -42.62 1.78 8.24
C GLN A 159 -42.24 2.04 9.71
N ASP A 160 -41.32 1.23 10.26
CA ASP A 160 -40.91 1.35 11.66
C ASP A 160 -39.57 2.09 11.74
N GLY A 161 -39.66 3.38 12.06
CA GLY A 161 -38.55 4.28 12.32
C GLY A 161 -37.87 4.01 13.66
N ASP A 162 -37.39 2.79 13.87
CA ASP A 162 -36.66 2.41 15.08
C ASP A 162 -35.32 1.74 14.74
N GLY A 163 -34.24 2.14 15.42
CA GLY A 163 -32.85 1.71 15.17
C GLY A 163 -32.57 0.21 15.33
N ILE A 164 -33.60 -0.60 15.57
CA ILE A 164 -33.57 -2.04 15.80
C ILE A 164 -33.44 -2.82 14.47
N SER A 165 -33.97 -2.27 13.35
CA SER A 165 -33.82 -2.88 12.02
C SER A 165 -32.37 -2.83 11.52
N PHE A 166 -31.61 -1.80 11.89
CA PHE A 166 -30.19 -1.65 11.55
C PHE A 166 -29.32 -2.73 12.21
N LEU A 167 -29.57 -3.04 13.48
CA LEU A 167 -28.80 -4.04 14.22
C LEU A 167 -28.94 -5.45 13.63
N SER A 168 -30.07 -5.76 12.97
CA SER A 168 -30.30 -7.05 12.32
C SER A 168 -29.45 -7.30 11.06
N ARG A 169 -28.82 -6.25 10.52
CA ARG A 169 -27.95 -6.29 9.34
C ARG A 169 -26.46 -6.19 9.67
N THR A 170 -26.12 -6.20 10.96
CA THR A 170 -24.75 -6.01 11.42
C THR A 170 -24.21 -7.23 12.14
N LYS A 171 -22.93 -7.53 11.92
CA LYS A 171 -22.16 -8.52 12.67
C LYS A 171 -21.20 -7.82 13.62
N ARG A 172 -20.89 -8.51 14.71
CA ARG A 172 -19.96 -8.03 15.75
C ARG A 172 -18.73 -8.92 15.79
N ILE A 173 -17.55 -8.30 15.85
CA ILE A 173 -16.27 -8.97 15.99
C ILE A 173 -15.60 -8.45 17.26
N GLY A 174 -15.30 -9.36 18.20
CA GLY A 174 -14.57 -9.01 19.42
C GLY A 174 -13.09 -8.76 19.14
N VAL A 175 -12.55 -7.67 19.69
CA VAL A 175 -11.13 -7.28 19.53
C VAL A 175 -10.56 -6.72 20.83
N LEU A 176 -9.26 -6.91 21.04
CA LEU A 176 -8.50 -6.27 22.09
C LEU A 176 -8.19 -4.80 21.75
N SER A 177 -8.65 -3.88 22.62
CA SER A 177 -8.37 -2.45 22.55
C SER A 177 -6.88 -2.15 22.41
N LYS A 178 -6.03 -2.93 23.10
CA LYS A 178 -4.57 -2.76 23.06
C LYS A 178 -3.97 -3.12 21.70
N VAL A 179 -4.55 -4.10 21.01
CA VAL A 179 -4.12 -4.48 19.65
C VAL A 179 -4.46 -3.34 18.69
N LEU A 180 -5.66 -2.75 18.80
CA LEU A 180 -6.04 -1.59 17.98
C LEU A 180 -5.11 -0.39 18.24
N GLU A 181 -4.86 -0.05 19.49
CA GLU A 181 -3.98 1.07 19.87
C GLU A 181 -2.56 0.90 19.32
N THR A 182 -1.97 -0.27 19.48
CA THR A 182 -0.57 -0.52 19.11
C THR A 182 -0.36 -0.68 17.61
N ARG A 183 -1.34 -1.24 16.89
CA ARG A 183 -1.18 -1.65 15.49
C ARG A 183 -1.84 -0.69 14.49
N TRP A 184 -2.95 -0.07 14.88
CA TRP A 184 -3.62 0.95 14.06
C TRP A 184 -3.00 2.33 14.30
N GLY A 185 -2.50 2.58 15.52
CA GLY A 185 -1.71 3.75 15.87
C GLY A 185 -2.53 5.03 16.10
N GLU A 186 -1.89 6.18 15.88
CA GLU A 186 -2.41 7.53 16.17
C GLU A 186 -3.77 7.82 15.54
N TYR A 187 -4.05 7.27 14.35
CA TYR A 187 -5.33 7.51 13.69
C TYR A 187 -6.50 6.89 14.46
N TYR A 188 -6.33 5.68 14.98
CA TYR A 188 -7.32 5.05 15.86
C TYR A 188 -7.52 5.84 17.15
N LEU A 189 -6.43 6.34 17.75
CA LEU A 189 -6.51 7.22 18.92
C LEU A 189 -7.30 8.50 18.61
N SER A 190 -7.14 9.08 17.42
CA SER A 190 -7.88 10.25 16.98
C SER A 190 -9.38 9.96 16.77
N LEU A 191 -9.73 8.77 16.25
CA LEU A 191 -11.10 8.29 16.12
C LEU A 191 -11.78 8.15 17.49
N CYS A 192 -11.08 7.54 18.46
CA CYS A 192 -11.57 7.44 19.83
C CYS A 192 -11.75 8.82 20.49
N ALA A 193 -10.84 9.77 20.23
CA ALA A 193 -10.92 11.13 20.76
C ALA A 193 -12.03 11.98 20.11
N SER A 194 -12.41 11.66 18.86
CA SER A 194 -13.46 12.35 18.11
C SER A 194 -14.86 11.74 18.29
N ALA A 195 -14.97 10.63 19.03
CA ALA A 195 -16.26 9.97 19.24
C ALA A 195 -17.22 10.88 20.04
N PRO A 196 -18.49 11.01 19.63
CA PRO A 196 -19.45 11.86 20.32
C PRO A 196 -19.66 11.36 21.75
N GLY A 197 -19.33 12.22 22.73
CA GLY A 197 -19.43 11.91 24.17
C GLY A 197 -18.15 12.18 24.97
N VAL A 198 -17.00 12.36 24.32
CA VAL A 198 -15.73 12.67 25.01
C VAL A 198 -15.55 14.20 25.10
N SER A 199 -16.10 14.81 26.17
CA SER A 199 -15.86 16.23 26.45
C SER A 199 -14.38 16.47 26.80
N GLY A 200 -13.77 17.48 26.17
CA GLY A 200 -12.32 17.76 26.21
C GLY A 200 -11.71 18.07 27.58
N SER A 201 -12.49 18.06 28.66
CA SER A 201 -12.07 18.36 30.03
C SER A 201 -11.45 17.17 30.79
N MET A 202 -11.54 15.93 30.28
CA MET A 202 -10.97 14.72 30.92
C MET A 202 -9.87 14.04 30.11
N ARG A 203 -9.07 14.81 29.37
CA ARG A 203 -7.97 14.28 28.53
C ARG A 203 -6.84 13.56 29.30
N GLY A 204 -6.76 13.73 30.63
CA GLY A 204 -5.71 13.13 31.46
C GLY A 204 -6.14 12.00 32.41
N ASN A 205 -7.46 11.78 32.62
CA ASN A 205 -7.96 10.94 33.72
C ASN A 205 -9.06 9.94 33.34
N MET A 206 -9.37 9.73 32.05
CA MET A 206 -10.35 8.72 31.64
C MET A 206 -9.87 7.32 32.02
N ARG A 207 -10.65 6.62 32.85
CA ARG A 207 -10.46 5.19 33.11
C ARG A 207 -10.69 4.42 31.80
N VAL A 208 -9.99 3.30 31.62
CA VAL A 208 -10.16 2.41 30.45
C VAL A 208 -11.63 2.00 30.26
N GLU A 209 -12.39 1.99 31.36
CA GLU A 209 -13.80 1.64 31.43
C GLU A 209 -14.75 2.66 30.78
N ASP A 210 -14.34 3.92 30.63
CA ASP A 210 -15.15 5.03 30.08
C ASP A 210 -14.97 5.25 28.57
N LYS A 211 -14.11 4.45 27.90
CA LYS A 211 -13.90 4.52 26.45
C LYS A 211 -15.04 3.78 25.75
N SER A 212 -15.60 4.38 24.68
CA SER A 212 -16.60 3.72 23.82
C SER A 212 -16.08 2.34 23.39
N ARG A 213 -16.69 1.25 23.89
CA ARG A 213 -16.26 -0.13 23.65
C ARG A 213 -16.64 -0.67 22.27
N VAL A 214 -17.22 0.18 21.44
CA VAL A 214 -17.81 -0.19 20.15
C VAL A 214 -17.26 0.71 19.06
N LEU A 215 -16.73 0.12 17.98
CA LEU A 215 -16.29 0.79 16.77
C LEU A 215 -17.17 0.34 15.59
N PHE A 216 -17.78 1.28 14.88
CA PHE A 216 -18.56 0.95 13.68
C PHE A 216 -17.71 1.13 12.41
N ILE A 217 -17.63 0.08 11.59
CA ILE A 217 -16.95 0.07 10.29
C ILE A 217 -17.98 -0.33 9.23
N PRO A 218 -18.37 0.57 8.31
CA PRO A 218 -19.41 0.31 7.32
C PRO A 218 -18.92 -0.55 6.14
N GLU A 219 -18.31 -1.70 6.41
CA GLU A 219 -17.78 -2.62 5.40
C GLU A 219 -18.32 -4.04 5.58
N ARG A 220 -18.13 -4.89 4.54
CA ARG A 220 -18.51 -6.31 4.58
C ARG A 220 -17.76 -7.05 5.70
N TYR A 221 -18.46 -7.96 6.36
CA TYR A 221 -17.93 -8.77 7.46
C TYR A 221 -16.60 -9.46 7.11
N GLU A 222 -16.47 -10.04 5.91
CA GLU A 222 -15.25 -10.74 5.48
C GLU A 222 -14.04 -9.82 5.47
N VAL A 223 -14.23 -8.58 5.03
CA VAL A 223 -13.16 -7.58 4.95
C VAL A 223 -12.75 -7.11 6.34
N VAL A 224 -13.72 -6.88 7.23
CA VAL A 224 -13.43 -6.48 8.62
C VAL A 224 -12.82 -7.63 9.41
N ALA A 225 -13.26 -8.87 9.18
CA ALA A 225 -12.64 -10.05 9.78
C ALA A 225 -11.18 -10.22 9.32
N ALA A 226 -10.90 -10.03 8.03
CA ALA A 226 -9.53 -10.04 7.50
C ALA A 226 -8.66 -8.93 8.10
N LEU A 227 -9.20 -7.72 8.30
CA LEU A 227 -8.51 -6.64 9.00
C LEU A 227 -8.14 -7.03 10.43
N VAL A 228 -9.08 -7.63 11.18
CA VAL A 228 -8.82 -8.10 12.55
C VAL A 228 -7.77 -9.21 12.55
N GLU A 229 -7.87 -10.19 11.65
CA GLU A 229 -6.86 -11.25 11.52
C GLU A 229 -5.47 -10.67 11.27
N TRP A 230 -5.37 -9.68 10.38
CA TRP A 230 -4.13 -8.98 10.10
C TRP A 230 -3.60 -8.19 11.30
N LEU A 231 -4.46 -7.57 12.11
CA LEU A 231 -4.04 -6.85 13.31
C LEU A 231 -3.39 -7.80 14.34
N TYR A 232 -3.88 -9.03 14.45
CA TYR A 232 -3.35 -10.05 15.37
C TYR A 232 -2.16 -10.83 14.83
N MET A 233 -2.06 -11.06 13.51
CA MET A 233 -0.99 -11.88 12.91
C MET A 233 0.09 -11.05 12.22
N GLY A 234 -0.24 -9.85 11.75
CA GLY A 234 0.66 -8.96 11.01
C GLY A 234 1.06 -9.45 9.62
N THR A 235 0.34 -10.45 9.10
CA THR A 235 0.53 -11.04 7.78
C THR A 235 -0.82 -11.20 7.10
N LEU A 236 -0.85 -11.03 5.78
CA LEU A 236 -2.02 -11.34 4.96
C LEU A 236 -2.11 -12.85 4.74
N ASP A 237 -3.31 -13.42 4.82
CA ASP A 237 -3.50 -14.85 4.52
C ASP A 237 -3.40 -15.07 3.00
N PRO A 238 -2.62 -16.06 2.52
CA PRO A 238 -2.51 -16.35 1.10
C PRO A 238 -3.82 -16.82 0.45
N THR A 239 -4.81 -17.27 1.24
CA THR A 239 -6.11 -17.77 0.77
C THR A 239 -7.14 -16.69 0.47
N TRP A 240 -6.86 -15.42 0.80
CA TRP A 240 -7.81 -14.34 0.58
C TRP A 240 -7.99 -13.99 -0.90
N ASP A 241 -9.24 -13.85 -1.31
CA ASP A 241 -9.63 -13.48 -2.66
C ASP A 241 -9.35 -12.00 -2.97
N VAL A 242 -9.27 -11.68 -4.26
CA VAL A 242 -9.05 -10.32 -4.77
C VAL A 242 -10.08 -9.33 -4.23
N GLU A 243 -11.33 -9.75 -4.04
CA GLU A 243 -12.37 -8.88 -3.48
C GLU A 243 -12.13 -8.50 -2.02
N ILE A 244 -11.64 -9.45 -1.21
CA ILE A 244 -11.32 -9.21 0.20
C ILE A 244 -10.12 -8.26 0.26
N LEU A 245 -9.09 -8.53 -0.55
CA LEU A 245 -7.91 -7.67 -0.66
C LEU A 245 -8.27 -6.26 -1.18
N GLY A 246 -9.18 -6.15 -2.14
CA GLY A 246 -9.67 -4.86 -2.65
C GLY A 246 -10.40 -4.04 -1.58
N GLY A 247 -11.29 -4.67 -0.81
CA GLY A 247 -11.95 -4.03 0.33
C GLY A 247 -10.97 -3.69 1.46
N LEU A 248 -9.95 -4.53 1.69
CA LEU A 248 -8.93 -4.26 2.70
C LEU A 248 -8.05 -3.07 2.30
N LEU A 249 -7.81 -2.90 0.99
CA LEU A 249 -7.08 -1.77 0.42
C LEU A 249 -7.88 -0.46 0.54
N SER A 250 -9.19 -0.47 0.25
CA SER A 250 -10.06 0.70 0.44
C SER A 250 -10.12 1.10 1.92
N LEU A 251 -10.26 0.12 2.83
CA LEU A 251 -10.18 0.32 4.27
C LEU A 251 -8.83 0.90 4.71
N ALA A 252 -7.73 0.32 4.26
CA ALA A 252 -6.39 0.77 4.63
C ALA A 252 -6.17 2.22 4.22
N ARG A 253 -6.72 2.64 3.08
CA ARG A 253 -6.70 4.04 2.64
C ARG A 253 -7.62 4.93 3.48
N ALA A 254 -8.89 4.53 3.66
CA ALA A 254 -9.89 5.29 4.40
C ALA A 254 -9.44 5.56 5.84
N TYR A 255 -8.88 4.54 6.49
CA TYR A 255 -8.42 4.58 7.87
C TYR A 255 -6.91 4.79 8.04
N ARG A 256 -6.21 5.20 6.96
CA ARG A 256 -4.78 5.57 6.94
C ARG A 256 -3.84 4.52 7.55
N ILE A 257 -4.11 3.23 7.35
CA ILE A 257 -3.25 2.13 7.77
C ILE A 257 -2.19 1.86 6.69
N GLY A 258 -1.11 2.65 6.72
CA GLY A 258 -0.11 2.66 5.65
C GLY A 258 0.60 1.32 5.42
N VAL A 259 0.84 0.53 6.48
CA VAL A 259 1.52 -0.76 6.33
C VAL A 259 0.61 -1.81 5.70
N LEU A 260 -0.64 -1.87 6.14
CA LEU A 260 -1.65 -2.75 5.55
C LEU A 260 -1.81 -2.45 4.05
N ARG A 261 -1.93 -1.16 3.70
CA ARG A 261 -2.03 -0.72 2.30
C ARG A 261 -0.89 -1.29 1.46
N ARG A 262 0.37 -1.11 1.90
CA ARG A 262 1.55 -1.60 1.17
C ARG A 262 1.54 -3.13 1.01
N GLN A 263 1.25 -3.87 2.06
CA GLN A 263 1.18 -5.34 2.00
C GLN A 263 0.09 -5.81 1.02
N THR A 264 -1.08 -5.18 1.06
CA THR A 264 -2.20 -5.54 0.18
C THR A 264 -1.90 -5.21 -1.29
N VAL A 265 -1.27 -4.06 -1.56
CA VAL A 265 -0.81 -3.69 -2.91
C VAL A 265 0.22 -4.69 -3.42
N LEU A 266 1.21 -5.05 -2.61
CA LEU A 266 2.20 -6.07 -2.96
C LEU A 266 1.51 -7.40 -3.29
N ARG A 267 0.58 -7.86 -2.44
CA ARG A 267 -0.12 -9.13 -2.67
C ARG A 267 -0.92 -9.12 -3.96
N LEU A 268 -1.64 -8.03 -4.25
CA LEU A 268 -2.37 -7.86 -5.51
C LEU A 268 -1.42 -7.87 -6.72
N HIS A 269 -0.24 -7.28 -6.59
CA HIS A 269 0.79 -7.34 -7.63
C HIS A 269 1.33 -8.76 -7.87
N GLU A 270 1.58 -9.54 -6.82
CA GLU A 270 1.98 -10.95 -6.95
C GLU A 270 0.90 -11.76 -7.67
N MET A 271 -0.38 -11.56 -7.32
CA MET A 271 -1.50 -12.21 -7.99
C MET A 271 -1.60 -11.81 -9.46
N LEU A 272 -1.35 -10.54 -9.78
CA LEU A 272 -1.26 -10.10 -11.17
C LEU A 272 -0.12 -10.80 -11.90
N GLU A 273 1.07 -10.90 -11.31
CA GLU A 273 2.21 -11.59 -11.94
C GLU A 273 1.92 -13.06 -12.22
N MET A 274 1.30 -13.77 -11.26
CA MET A 274 0.87 -15.16 -11.46
C MET A 274 -0.19 -15.26 -12.57
N SER A 275 -1.18 -14.36 -12.59
CA SER A 275 -2.19 -14.33 -13.66
C SER A 275 -1.60 -14.03 -15.04
N TYR A 276 -0.47 -13.31 -15.12
CA TYR A 276 0.26 -13.10 -16.37
C TYR A 276 0.89 -14.39 -16.88
N ALA A 277 1.34 -15.28 -15.99
CA ALA A 277 1.88 -16.58 -16.35
C ALA A 277 0.78 -17.59 -16.75
N GLU A 278 -0.39 -17.52 -16.12
CA GLU A 278 -1.50 -18.49 -16.30
C GLU A 278 -2.55 -18.06 -17.34
N GLU A 279 -2.39 -16.88 -17.95
CA GLU A 279 -3.29 -16.30 -18.96
C GLU A 279 -4.78 -16.17 -18.53
N THR A 280 -5.04 -16.03 -17.23
CA THR A 280 -6.40 -15.84 -16.69
C THR A 280 -6.81 -14.37 -16.71
N ASP A 281 -7.62 -13.97 -17.70
CA ASP A 281 -8.02 -12.57 -17.88
C ASP A 281 -8.98 -12.04 -16.79
N ALA A 282 -9.85 -12.89 -16.23
CA ALA A 282 -10.82 -12.49 -15.21
C ALA A 282 -10.16 -12.00 -13.89
N VAL A 283 -9.08 -12.65 -13.46
CA VAL A 283 -8.35 -12.25 -12.24
C VAL A 283 -7.71 -10.87 -12.43
N ARG A 284 -7.20 -10.59 -13.63
CA ARG A 284 -6.57 -9.30 -13.96
C ARG A 284 -7.57 -8.16 -13.86
N GLU A 285 -8.74 -8.33 -14.49
CA GLU A 285 -9.81 -7.34 -14.45
C GLU A 285 -10.26 -7.05 -13.02
N ASN A 286 -10.46 -8.11 -12.21
CA ASN A 286 -10.83 -7.95 -10.81
C ASN A 286 -9.79 -7.19 -9.99
N VAL A 287 -8.49 -7.46 -10.19
CA VAL A 287 -7.42 -6.72 -9.50
C VAL A 287 -7.39 -5.26 -9.95
N PHE A 288 -7.57 -4.97 -11.24
CA PHE A 288 -7.62 -3.59 -11.74
C PHE A 288 -8.84 -2.83 -11.22
N ASN A 289 -10.01 -3.46 -11.18
CA ASN A 289 -11.22 -2.89 -10.60
C ASN A 289 -11.05 -2.59 -9.11
N ALA A 290 -10.44 -3.52 -8.36
CA ALA A 290 -10.11 -3.30 -6.95
C ALA A 290 -9.12 -2.15 -6.75
N ALA A 291 -8.07 -2.08 -7.58
CA ALA A 291 -7.09 -1.00 -7.54
C ALA A 291 -7.69 0.37 -7.90
N ALA A 292 -8.57 0.40 -8.91
CA ALA A 292 -9.28 1.61 -9.31
C ALA A 292 -10.24 2.10 -8.22
N ALA A 293 -11.01 1.19 -7.62
CA ALA A 293 -11.91 1.51 -6.51
C ALA A 293 -11.15 2.07 -5.28
N ALA A 294 -9.94 1.58 -5.02
CA ALA A 294 -9.09 2.08 -3.95
C ALA A 294 -8.27 3.33 -4.33
N GLY A 295 -8.24 3.73 -5.60
CA GLY A 295 -7.47 4.88 -6.09
C GLY A 295 -5.95 4.66 -6.13
N GLU A 296 -5.49 3.43 -6.34
CA GLU A 296 -4.06 3.09 -6.46
C GLU A 296 -3.55 3.26 -7.90
N ILE A 297 -2.82 4.36 -8.13
CA ILE A 297 -2.29 4.70 -9.46
C ILE A 297 -1.13 3.76 -9.88
N GLY A 298 -0.37 3.23 -8.90
CA GLY A 298 0.78 2.35 -9.16
C GLY A 298 0.41 1.03 -9.85
N LEU A 299 -0.68 0.41 -9.42
CA LEU A 299 -1.23 -0.82 -10.02
C LEU A 299 -1.73 -0.57 -11.46
N LEU A 300 -2.38 0.57 -11.70
CA LEU A 300 -2.94 0.95 -13.00
C LEU A 300 -1.88 1.24 -14.07
N LYS A 301 -0.75 1.85 -13.70
CA LYS A 301 0.34 2.16 -14.64
C LYS A 301 0.99 0.91 -15.25
N ARG A 302 1.06 -0.20 -14.49
CA ARG A 302 1.68 -1.46 -14.96
C ARG A 302 0.82 -2.21 -15.97
N GLY A 303 -0.52 -2.14 -15.84
CA GLY A 303 -1.46 -2.72 -16.80
C GLY A 303 -1.34 -2.11 -18.20
N ASN A 304 -1.24 -0.78 -18.28
CA ASN A 304 -1.11 -0.06 -19.55
C ASN A 304 0.19 -0.39 -20.30
N LYS A 305 1.33 -0.56 -19.60
CA LYS A 305 2.60 -0.91 -20.25
C LYS A 305 2.59 -2.29 -20.91
N LYS A 306 1.99 -3.30 -20.27
CA LYS A 306 1.91 -4.66 -20.85
C LYS A 306 0.80 -4.82 -21.90
N ALA A 307 -0.31 -4.09 -21.78
CA ALA A 307 -1.35 -4.06 -22.81
C ALA A 307 -0.83 -3.40 -24.11
N SER A 308 -0.05 -2.33 -24.00
CA SER A 308 0.61 -1.69 -25.15
C SER A 308 1.65 -2.61 -25.82
N ALA A 309 2.36 -3.42 -25.04
CA ALA A 309 3.30 -4.41 -25.57
C ALA A 309 2.64 -5.58 -26.34
N LYS A 310 1.39 -5.94 -26.03
CA LYS A 310 0.66 -7.02 -26.71
C LYS A 310 -0.09 -6.55 -27.98
N MET A 311 -0.36 -5.25 -28.13
CA MET A 311 -0.93 -4.67 -29.36
C MET A 311 0.11 -4.26 -30.41
N GLY A 312 1.39 -4.44 -30.11
CA GLY A 312 2.52 -4.13 -31.01
C GLY A 312 3.23 -5.34 -31.59
N SER A 313 2.72 -6.57 -31.43
CA SER A 313 3.26 -7.79 -32.06
C SER A 313 2.34 -8.33 -33.15
#